data_AF-A0A1W1CUL8-F1
#
_entry.id   AF-A0A1W1CUL8-F1
#
_cell.length_a   1.000
_cell.length_b   1.000
_cell.length_c   1.000
_cell.angle_alpha   90.00
_cell.angle_beta   90.00
_cell.angle_gamma   90.00
#
_symmetry.space_group_name_H-M   'P 1'
#
loop_
_entity.id
_entity.type
_entity.pdbx_description
1 polymer ?
#
loop_
_entity_poly.entity_id
_entity_poly.type
_entity_poly.pdbx_seq_one_letter_code
_entity_poly.pdbx_strand_id
1 'polypeptide(L)'
;MKKQLINKNGEVRELTAEDFKSAKAFKDIHPNMDLNNITVKPLGRPKKETTKQAISIRLDADIIGFFKSSGKGWQSKINEVLRSSIS
;
A
#
# COMPACT_ATOMS: atom_id res chain seq x y z
N MET A 1 34.54 3.49 -28.15
CA MET A 1 34.50 4.11 -26.81
C MET A 1 33.04 4.24 -26.39
N LYS A 2 32.64 3.84 -25.17
CA LYS A 2 31.24 3.97 -24.72
C LYS A 2 30.86 5.46 -24.67
N LYS A 3 29.77 5.85 -25.35
CA LYS A 3 29.22 7.21 -25.29
C LYS A 3 28.73 7.47 -23.86
N GLN A 4 29.15 8.59 -23.27
CA GLN A 4 28.71 9.00 -21.94
C GLN A 4 27.18 9.03 -21.85
N LEU A 5 26.64 8.59 -20.71
CA LEU A 5 25.20 8.51 -20.49
C LEU A 5 24.57 9.91 -20.37
N ILE A 6 25.31 10.88 -19.84
CA ILE A 6 24.86 12.25 -19.58
C ILE A 6 25.68 13.21 -20.46
N ASN A 7 25.03 14.15 -21.14
CA ASN A 7 25.69 15.20 -21.93
C ASN A 7 26.08 16.44 -21.08
N LYS A 8 26.78 17.42 -21.67
CA LYS A 8 27.20 18.65 -20.95
C LYS A 8 26.03 19.49 -20.42
N ASN A 9 24.82 19.30 -20.96
CA ASN A 9 23.61 19.99 -20.55
C ASN A 9 22.84 19.22 -19.45
N GLY A 10 23.36 18.07 -19.00
CA GLY A 10 22.72 17.24 -17.98
C GLY A 10 21.65 16.29 -18.50
N GLU A 11 21.46 16.19 -19.82
CA GLU A 11 20.45 15.32 -20.41
C GLU A 11 20.99 13.89 -20.54
N VAL A 12 20.14 12.93 -20.16
CA VAL A 12 20.41 11.49 -20.25
C VAL A 12 20.07 11.02 -21.67
N ARG A 13 21.00 10.35 -22.35
CA ARG A 13 20.71 9.71 -23.65
C ARG A 13 19.75 8.53 -23.48
N GLU A 14 19.09 8.14 -24.56
CA GLU A 14 18.29 6.91 -24.60
C GLU A 14 19.09 5.69 -24.11
N LEU A 15 18.44 4.88 -23.27
CA LEU A 15 19.00 3.63 -22.76
C LEU A 15 18.96 2.57 -23.85
N THR A 16 20.10 1.93 -24.07
CA THR A 16 20.28 0.85 -25.06
C THR A 16 20.27 -0.51 -24.38
N ALA A 17 20.07 -1.58 -25.15
CA ALA A 17 20.14 -2.95 -24.64
C ALA A 17 21.48 -3.29 -23.95
N GLU A 18 22.56 -2.60 -24.32
CA GLU A 18 23.89 -2.78 -23.73
C GLU A 18 23.99 -2.20 -22.32
N ASP A 19 23.21 -1.15 -22.01
CA ASP A 19 23.17 -0.55 -20.69
C ASP A 19 22.53 -1.51 -19.68
N PHE A 20 21.46 -2.20 -20.09
CA PHE A 20 20.79 -3.22 -19.27
C PHE A 20 21.65 -4.45 -19.01
N LYS A 21 22.58 -4.81 -19.92
CA LYS A 21 23.54 -5.90 -19.68
C LYS A 21 24.51 -5.62 -18.53
N SER A 22 24.69 -4.35 -18.17
CA SER A 22 25.52 -3.93 -17.04
C SER A 22 24.76 -3.79 -15.72
N ALA A 23 23.44 -4.02 -15.72
CA ALA A 23 22.63 -3.98 -14.51
C ALA A 23 23.05 -5.09 -13.55
N LYS A 24 23.25 -4.73 -12.28
CA LYS A 24 23.58 -5.65 -11.18
C LYS A 24 22.54 -5.49 -10.07
N ALA A 25 22.37 -6.51 -9.24
CA ALA A 25 21.50 -6.36 -8.08
C ALA A 25 22.04 -5.26 -7.17
N PHE A 26 21.14 -4.53 -6.49
CA PHE A 26 21.52 -3.43 -5.59
C PHE A 26 22.50 -3.89 -4.49
N LYS A 27 22.36 -5.15 -4.05
CA LYS A 27 23.26 -5.81 -3.11
C LYS A 27 24.70 -5.94 -3.60
N ASP A 28 24.89 -6.15 -4.90
CA ASP A 28 26.20 -6.44 -5.48
C ASP A 28 27.02 -5.17 -5.72
N ILE A 29 26.35 -4.01 -5.84
CA ILE A 29 26.99 -2.71 -6.07
C ILE A 29 27.29 -1.94 -4.78
N HIS A 30 26.70 -2.35 -3.65
CA HIS A 30 26.94 -1.75 -2.33
C HIS A 30 27.29 -2.83 -1.29
N PRO A 31 28.46 -3.49 -1.41
CA PRO A 31 28.84 -4.60 -0.53
C PRO A 31 29.03 -4.19 0.93
N ASN A 32 29.33 -2.92 1.20
CA ASN A 32 29.52 -2.38 2.55
C ASN A 32 28.23 -1.77 3.14
N MET A 33 27.11 -1.83 2.42
CA MET A 33 25.83 -1.35 2.90
C MET A 33 25.11 -2.49 3.62
N ASP A 34 24.78 -2.29 4.88
CA ASP A 34 24.01 -3.25 5.66
C ASP A 34 22.53 -3.26 5.22
N LEU A 35 22.24 -4.09 4.23
CA LEU A 35 20.89 -4.29 3.69
C LEU A 35 19.89 -4.77 4.75
N ASN A 36 20.35 -5.39 5.84
CA ASN A 36 19.47 -5.86 6.91
C ASN A 36 18.98 -4.70 7.81
N ASN A 37 19.74 -3.60 7.87
CA ASN A 37 19.35 -2.38 8.55
C ASN A 37 18.61 -1.37 7.65
N ILE A 38 18.54 -1.63 6.34
CA ILE A 38 17.57 -0.96 5.46
C ILE A 38 16.20 -1.58 5.78
N THR A 39 15.53 -1.04 6.80
CA THR A 39 14.14 -1.37 7.06
C THR A 39 13.33 -0.94 5.84
N VAL A 40 13.11 -1.87 4.91
CA VAL A 40 12.06 -1.76 3.91
C VAL A 40 10.76 -1.74 4.68
N LYS A 41 10.28 -0.54 5.01
CA LYS A 41 8.96 -0.37 5.61
C LYS A 41 8.00 -1.16 4.74
N PRO A 42 7.30 -2.18 5.27
CA PRO A 42 6.36 -2.93 4.46
C PRO A 42 5.37 -1.94 3.86
N LEU A 43 5.26 -1.92 2.54
CA LEU A 43 4.32 -1.04 1.86
C LEU A 43 2.91 -1.42 2.31
N GLY A 44 2.17 -0.46 2.89
CA GLY A 44 0.78 -0.65 3.30
C GLY A 44 0.45 -0.08 4.68
N ARG A 45 -0.84 -0.11 5.02
CA ARG A 45 -1.32 0.24 6.36
C ARG A 45 -0.81 -0.82 7.36
N PRO A 46 -0.36 -0.43 8.57
CA PRO A 46 -0.06 -1.38 9.63
C PRO A 46 -1.21 -2.37 9.82
N LYS A 47 -0.89 -3.66 9.94
CA LYS A 47 -1.88 -4.68 10.26
C LYS A 47 -2.49 -4.33 11.62
N LYS A 48 -3.81 -4.37 11.71
CA LYS A 48 -4.52 -4.17 12.97
C LYS A 48 -4.62 -5.52 13.69
N GLU A 49 -4.29 -5.56 14.98
CA GLU A 49 -4.41 -6.76 15.83
C GLU A 49 -5.81 -7.39 15.75
N THR A 50 -6.85 -6.54 15.77
CA THR A 50 -8.25 -6.97 15.64
C THR A 50 -8.91 -6.32 14.42
N THR A 51 -9.23 -7.13 13.42
CA THR A 51 -9.91 -6.68 12.19
C THR A 51 -11.42 -6.87 12.29
N LYS A 52 -12.18 -6.05 11.56
CA LYS A 52 -13.62 -6.26 11.42
C LYS A 52 -13.83 -7.53 10.59
N GLN A 53 -14.68 -8.44 11.05
CA GLN A 53 -15.05 -9.62 10.28
C GLN A 53 -16.17 -9.26 9.31
N ALA A 54 -15.98 -9.57 8.02
CA ALA A 54 -17.01 -9.43 7.00
C ALA A 54 -17.90 -10.67 7.02
N ILE A 55 -19.08 -10.54 7.63
CA ILE A 55 -20.08 -11.62 7.71
C ILE A 55 -21.35 -11.21 6.96
N SER A 56 -22.07 -12.20 6.43
CA SER A 56 -23.39 -12.00 5.84
C SER A 56 -24.46 -12.22 6.89
N ILE A 57 -25.09 -11.15 7.36
CA ILE A 57 -26.25 -11.19 8.26
C ILE A 57 -27.47 -10.58 7.58
N ARG A 58 -28.67 -11.06 7.94
CA ARG A 58 -29.93 -10.44 7.54
C ARG A 58 -30.43 -9.58 8.70
N LEU A 59 -30.83 -8.35 8.38
CA LEU A 59 -31.43 -7.39 9.29
C LEU A 59 -32.75 -6.93 8.69
N ASP A 60 -33.65 -6.43 9.53
CA ASP A 60 -34.95 -5.94 9.07
C ASP A 60 -34.79 -4.77 8.08
N ALA A 61 -35.73 -4.70 7.13
CA ALA A 61 -35.65 -3.77 6.01
C ALA A 61 -35.74 -2.30 6.44
N ASP A 62 -36.52 -2.04 7.49
CA ASP A 62 -36.68 -0.73 8.12
C ASP A 62 -35.39 -0.26 8.81
N ILE A 63 -34.70 -1.15 9.52
CA ILE A 63 -33.38 -0.89 10.14
C ILE A 63 -32.38 -0.49 9.06
N ILE A 64 -32.28 -1.28 7.99
CA ILE A 64 -31.39 -0.99 6.87
C ILE A 64 -31.77 0.35 6.22
N GLY A 65 -33.06 0.61 6.03
CA GLY A 65 -33.58 1.86 5.47
C GLY A 65 -33.19 3.07 6.31
N PHE A 66 -33.38 3.00 7.63
CA PHE A 66 -33.01 4.04 8.58
C PHE A 66 -31.51 4.37 8.52
N PHE A 67 -30.64 3.36 8.57
CA PHE A 67 -29.20 3.64 8.51
C PHE A 67 -28.78 4.16 7.14
N LYS A 68 -29.29 3.60 6.03
CA LYS A 68 -28.97 4.08 4.67
C LYS A 68 -29.37 5.54 4.44
N SER A 69 -30.49 5.99 5.00
CA SER A 69 -30.93 7.40 4.89
C SER A 69 -29.94 8.37 5.54
N SER A 70 -29.15 7.90 6.52
CA SER A 70 -28.10 8.69 7.19
C SER A 70 -26.85 8.93 6.33
N GLY A 71 -26.81 8.40 5.10
CA GLY A 71 -25.80 8.67 4.10
C GLY A 71 -24.49 7.86 4.24
N LYS A 72 -23.38 8.46 3.80
CA LYS A 72 -22.06 7.83 3.81
C LYS A 72 -21.69 7.40 5.23
N GLY A 73 -21.23 6.15 5.37
CA GLY A 73 -20.81 5.59 6.66
C GLY A 73 -21.92 4.92 7.47
N TRP A 74 -23.10 4.71 6.89
CA TRP A 74 -24.21 4.00 7.57
C TRP A 74 -23.84 2.62 8.12
N GLN A 75 -22.94 1.88 7.45
CA GLN A 75 -22.42 0.60 7.94
C GLN A 75 -21.53 0.73 9.18
N SER A 76 -20.84 1.86 9.35
CA SER A 76 -20.08 2.14 10.57
C SER A 76 -21.03 2.46 11.73
N LYS A 77 -22.06 3.27 11.47
CA LYS A 77 -23.08 3.63 12.46
C LYS A 77 -23.84 2.40 12.99
N ILE A 78 -24.27 1.50 12.10
CA ILE A 78 -24.96 0.28 12.54
C ILE A 78 -24.04 -0.61 13.40
N ASN A 79 -22.74 -0.69 13.06
CA ASN A 79 -21.77 -1.40 13.89
C ASN A 79 -21.54 -0.75 15.26
N GLU A 80 -21.56 0.59 15.35
CA GLU A 80 -21.47 1.32 16.63
C GLU A 80 -22.67 1.02 17.53
N VAL A 81 -23.89 1.00 16.97
CA VAL A 81 -25.11 0.65 17.71
C VAL A 81 -25.08 -0.81 18.20
N LEU A 82 -24.66 -1.74 17.36
CA LEU A 82 -24.49 -3.15 17.79
C LEU A 82 -23.42 -3.29 18.88
N ARG A 83 -22.41 -2.42 18.90
CA ARG A 83 -21.38 -2.41 19.94
C ARG A 83 -21.90 -1.84 21.26
N SER A 84 -22.76 -0.82 21.22
CA SER A 84 -23.36 -0.25 22.43
C SER A 84 -24.39 -1.17 23.10
N SER A 85 -24.93 -2.18 22.40
CA SER A 85 -25.87 -3.14 23.01
C SER A 85 -25.19 -4.31 23.72
N ILE A 86 -23.89 -4.52 23.49
CA ILE A 86 -23.11 -5.62 24.10
C ILE A 86 -22.03 -5.14 25.06
N SER A 87 -21.88 -3.81 25.19
CA SER A 87 -20.93 -3.16 26.08
C SER A 87 -21.61 -2.68 27.34
#